data_AF-A0A1Q3KCX2-F1
#
_entry.id   AF-A0A1Q3KCX2-F1
#
_cell.length_a   1.000
_cell.length_b   1.000
_cell.length_c   1.000
_cell.angle_alpha   90.00
_cell.angle_beta   90.00
_cell.angle_gamma   90.00
#
_symmetry.space_group_name_H-M   'P 1'
#
loop_
_entity.id
_entity.type
_entity.pdbx_description
1 polymer ?
#
loop_
_entity_poly.entity_id
_entity_poly.type
_entity_poly.pdbx_seq_one_letter_code
_entity_poly.pdbx_strand_id
1 'polypeptide(L)'
;MINQRVKEVVEDLEKTVLDFMAKHKINHDEYRVATKYLVDSIKGGEETLMPDIFLEARATDISNEDRAGSPEGIEGPFYLPGAPVLSAPYVLPQRKDEPGIVMFFRGRITNIEGEPLGNVELDFWHADANGEYSNIHPGIPDWNLRGRIRSEKDGSYEVRTILPPPYEIPKNGPTGRLVNALGRHYFRPAHMHVMLRQPGYEDLISQLYFEGGEYIDNDLASAVRDNLIIKLTHHEGAKDIEKRGLNAPFYEGQYDFVLRPLQAG
;
A
#
# COMPACT_ATOMS: atom_id res chain seq x y z
N MET A 1 35.99 5.23 -9.61
CA MET A 1 35.95 3.82 -9.16
C MET A 1 34.67 3.18 -9.69
N ILE A 2 34.73 1.91 -10.10
CA ILE A 2 33.55 1.16 -10.57
C ILE A 2 32.75 0.70 -9.34
N ASN A 3 31.42 0.86 -9.37
CA ASN A 3 30.54 0.26 -8.37
C ASN A 3 30.38 -1.23 -8.69
N GLN A 4 31.02 -2.09 -7.88
CA GLN A 4 31.06 -3.54 -8.15
C GLN A 4 29.68 -4.20 -8.05
N ARG A 5 28.84 -3.76 -7.11
CA ARG A 5 27.48 -4.31 -6.97
C ARG A 5 26.61 -4.00 -8.18
N VAL A 6 26.68 -2.77 -8.68
CA VAL A 6 25.94 -2.37 -9.89
C VAL A 6 26.43 -3.18 -11.09
N LYS A 7 27.75 -3.34 -11.25
CA LYS A 7 28.32 -4.13 -12.34
C LYS A 7 27.80 -5.57 -12.31
N GLU A 8 27.90 -6.24 -11.16
CA GLU A 8 27.45 -7.63 -10.97
C GLU A 8 25.98 -7.80 -11.37
N VAL A 9 25.09 -6.97 -10.82
CA VAL A 9 23.64 -7.10 -11.07
C VAL A 9 23.27 -6.78 -12.51
N VAL A 10 23.86 -5.73 -13.09
CA VAL A 10 23.50 -5.29 -14.44
C VAL A 10 24.01 -6.26 -15.50
N GLU A 11 25.23 -6.77 -15.37
CA GLU A 11 25.77 -7.76 -16.33
C GLU A 11 24.99 -9.08 -16.28
N ASP A 12 24.58 -9.54 -15.10
CA ASP A 12 23.76 -10.75 -14.96
C ASP A 12 22.32 -10.56 -15.48
N LEU A 13 21.72 -9.38 -15.22
CA LEU A 13 20.41 -9.03 -15.77
C LEU A 13 20.45 -8.95 -17.31
N GLU A 14 21.49 -8.32 -17.88
CA GLU A 14 21.69 -8.27 -19.33
C GLU A 14 21.75 -9.68 -19.91
N LYS A 15 22.60 -10.55 -19.36
CA LYS A 15 22.71 -11.94 -19.79
C LYS A 15 21.36 -12.67 -19.69
N THR A 16 20.65 -12.50 -18.58
CA THR A 16 19.34 -13.12 -18.34
C THR A 16 18.30 -12.70 -19.39
N VAL A 17 18.24 -11.40 -19.73
CA VAL A 17 17.34 -10.88 -20.76
C VAL A 17 17.72 -11.41 -22.15
N LEU A 18 19.01 -11.46 -22.49
CA LEU A 18 19.48 -12.00 -23.76
C LEU A 18 19.15 -13.49 -23.91
N ASP A 19 19.36 -14.28 -22.84
CA ASP A 19 19.00 -15.70 -22.81
C ASP A 19 17.48 -15.90 -22.93
N PHE A 20 16.68 -15.05 -22.27
CA PHE A 20 15.22 -15.03 -22.42
C PHE A 20 14.79 -14.73 -23.87
N MET A 21 15.39 -13.70 -24.49
CA MET A 21 15.11 -13.35 -25.89
C MET A 21 15.43 -14.52 -26.83
N ALA A 22 16.59 -15.18 -26.66
CA ALA A 22 16.97 -16.33 -27.45
C ALA A 22 16.02 -17.52 -27.27
N LYS A 23 15.66 -17.83 -26.01
CA LYS A 23 14.71 -18.89 -25.65
C LYS A 23 13.35 -18.71 -26.32
N HIS A 24 12.83 -17.48 -26.32
CA HIS A 24 11.52 -17.15 -26.88
C HIS A 24 11.57 -16.72 -28.35
N LYS A 25 12.76 -16.71 -28.97
CA LYS A 25 13.00 -16.25 -30.35
C LYS A 25 12.46 -14.84 -30.61
N ILE A 26 12.60 -13.96 -29.61
CA ILE A 26 12.16 -12.57 -29.70
C ILE A 26 12.89 -11.89 -30.87
N ASN A 27 12.13 -11.47 -31.86
CA ASN A 27 12.67 -10.83 -33.05
C ASN A 27 12.74 -9.29 -32.90
N HIS A 28 13.23 -8.61 -33.95
CA HIS A 28 13.39 -7.16 -33.91
C HIS A 28 12.06 -6.42 -33.72
N ASP A 29 10.98 -6.89 -34.34
CA ASP A 29 9.67 -6.22 -34.29
C ASP A 29 9.06 -6.32 -32.89
N GLU A 30 9.12 -7.51 -32.28
CA GLU A 30 8.69 -7.72 -30.89
C GLU A 30 9.51 -6.88 -29.90
N TYR A 31 10.83 -6.79 -30.10
CA TYR A 31 11.69 -5.90 -29.31
C TYR A 31 11.27 -4.42 -29.45
N ARG A 32 10.87 -3.96 -30.65
CA ARG A 32 10.39 -2.59 -30.85
C ARG A 32 9.05 -2.34 -30.19
N VAL A 33 8.16 -3.33 -30.17
CA VAL A 33 6.90 -3.26 -29.40
C VAL A 33 7.18 -3.13 -27.90
N ALA A 34 8.06 -3.96 -27.34
CA ALA A 34 8.45 -3.88 -25.93
C ALA A 34 9.13 -2.54 -25.58
N THR A 35 10.00 -2.03 -26.45
CA THR A 35 10.63 -0.72 -26.25
C THR A 35 9.59 0.40 -26.26
N LYS A 36 8.63 0.34 -27.20
CA LYS A 36 7.54 1.33 -27.28
C LYS A 36 6.66 1.27 -26.03
N TYR A 37 6.39 0.08 -25.49
CA TYR A 37 5.66 -0.08 -24.24
C TYR A 37 6.31 0.69 -23.09
N LEU A 38 7.63 0.57 -22.92
CA LEU A 38 8.37 1.31 -21.88
C LEU A 38 8.26 2.82 -22.07
N VAL A 39 8.42 3.30 -23.31
CA VAL A 39 8.29 4.73 -23.64
C VAL A 39 6.88 5.24 -23.38
N ASP A 40 5.85 4.49 -23.76
CA ASP A 40 4.46 4.86 -23.53
C ASP A 40 4.11 4.85 -22.04
N SER A 41 4.71 3.95 -21.24
CA SER A 41 4.54 3.89 -19.78
C SER A 41 5.03 5.18 -19.12
N ILE A 42 6.24 5.61 -19.46
CA ILE A 42 6.81 6.87 -18.95
C ILE A 42 5.96 8.08 -19.38
N LYS A 43 5.51 8.12 -20.65
CA LYS A 43 4.66 9.22 -21.13
C LYS A 43 3.28 9.25 -20.47
N GLY A 44 2.79 8.09 -20.05
CA GLY A 44 1.52 7.92 -19.37
C GLY A 44 1.58 8.13 -17.86
N GLY A 45 2.76 8.33 -17.26
CA GLY A 45 2.92 8.36 -15.81
C GLY A 45 2.74 6.99 -15.15
N GLU A 46 2.96 5.90 -15.89
CA GLU A 46 2.86 4.51 -15.43
C GLU A 46 4.23 3.81 -15.31
N GLU A 47 5.32 4.57 -15.27
CA GLU A 47 6.68 4.04 -15.14
C GLU A 47 6.90 3.20 -13.86
N THR A 48 6.13 3.47 -12.80
CA THR A 48 6.13 2.70 -11.55
C THR A 48 5.02 1.66 -11.49
N LEU A 49 3.84 1.93 -12.07
CA LEU A 49 2.69 1.02 -11.98
C LEU A 49 2.98 -0.38 -12.49
N MET A 50 3.66 -0.52 -13.64
CA MET A 50 4.02 -1.86 -14.17
C MET A 50 4.95 -2.63 -13.22
N PRO A 51 6.14 -2.11 -12.85
CA PRO A 51 7.02 -2.84 -11.93
C PRO A 51 6.36 -3.11 -10.57
N ASP A 52 5.51 -2.21 -10.06
CA ASP A 52 4.79 -2.43 -8.80
C ASP A 52 3.81 -3.60 -8.89
N ILE A 53 3.08 -3.72 -10.01
CA ILE A 53 2.13 -4.81 -10.23
C ILE A 53 2.82 -6.17 -10.39
N PHE A 54 3.98 -6.24 -11.03
CA PHE A 54 4.58 -7.52 -11.42
C PHE A 54 5.80 -7.94 -10.59
N LEU A 55 6.49 -7.01 -9.93
CA LEU A 55 7.82 -7.24 -9.35
C LEU A 55 7.92 -6.84 -7.87
N GLU A 56 7.28 -5.74 -7.46
CA GLU A 56 7.48 -5.16 -6.11
C GLU A 56 7.14 -6.15 -5.00
N ALA A 57 6.05 -6.92 -5.13
CA ALA A 57 5.69 -7.93 -4.13
C ALA A 57 6.81 -8.94 -3.86
N ARG A 58 7.57 -9.36 -4.89
CA ARG A 58 8.71 -10.25 -4.70
C ARG A 58 9.89 -9.54 -4.05
N ALA A 59 10.13 -8.27 -4.37
CA ALA A 59 11.16 -7.48 -3.71
C ALA A 59 10.83 -7.31 -2.21
N THR A 60 9.59 -7.01 -1.87
CA THR A 60 9.09 -6.94 -0.49
C THR A 60 9.21 -8.28 0.23
N ASP A 61 8.92 -9.41 -0.44
CA ASP A 61 9.12 -10.73 0.16
C ASP A 61 10.59 -10.94 0.55
N ILE A 62 11.53 -10.56 -0.31
CA ILE A 62 12.97 -10.67 -0.03
C ILE A 62 13.35 -9.77 1.15
N SER A 63 12.84 -8.53 1.22
CA SER A 63 13.06 -7.63 2.37
C SER A 63 12.51 -8.22 3.68
N ASN A 64 11.49 -9.07 3.61
CA ASN A 64 10.87 -9.71 4.75
C ASN A 64 11.52 -11.03 5.18
N GLU A 65 12.41 -11.66 4.38
CA GLU A 65 12.96 -13.00 4.64
C GLU A 65 13.61 -13.12 6.04
N ASP A 66 14.34 -12.08 6.48
CA ASP A 66 15.01 -12.01 7.79
C ASP A 66 14.49 -10.86 8.68
N ARG A 67 13.28 -10.35 8.38
CA ARG A 67 12.71 -9.22 9.13
C ARG A 67 12.16 -9.66 10.48
N ALA A 68 12.64 -9.01 11.53
CA ALA A 68 11.99 -9.05 12.85
C ALA A 68 10.93 -7.95 12.96
N GLY A 69 9.82 -8.24 13.63
CA GLY A 69 8.71 -7.29 13.81
C GLY A 69 7.61 -7.47 12.76
N SER A 70 6.86 -6.39 12.49
CA SER A 70 5.78 -6.43 11.52
C SER A 70 6.32 -6.55 10.08
N PRO A 71 5.64 -7.33 9.22
CA PRO A 71 6.02 -7.48 7.82
C PRO A 71 5.84 -6.18 7.05
N GLU A 72 6.76 -5.93 6.12
CA GLU A 72 6.56 -4.92 5.08
C GLU A 72 5.48 -5.37 4.09
N GLY A 73 4.75 -4.40 3.57
CA GLY A 73 3.91 -4.53 2.38
C GLY A 73 4.48 -3.69 1.24
N ILE A 74 3.94 -3.86 0.04
CA ILE A 74 4.31 -2.98 -1.08
C ILE A 74 3.89 -1.53 -0.78
N GLU A 75 4.67 -0.55 -1.23
CA GLU A 75 4.29 0.87 -1.16
C GLU A 75 3.22 1.16 -2.20
N GLY A 76 3.40 0.59 -3.39
CA GLY A 76 2.62 0.90 -4.57
C GLY A 76 2.86 2.33 -5.06
N PRO A 77 2.25 2.71 -6.20
CA PRO A 77 2.66 3.91 -6.93
C PRO A 77 2.05 5.21 -6.39
N PHE A 78 1.22 5.15 -5.33
CA PHE A 78 0.32 6.25 -4.94
C PHE A 78 0.65 6.90 -3.60
N TYR A 79 1.79 6.58 -2.98
CA TYR A 79 2.30 7.33 -1.85
C TYR A 79 2.73 8.74 -2.29
N LEU A 80 2.46 9.74 -1.44
CA LEU A 80 2.87 11.13 -1.65
C LEU A 80 3.32 11.71 -0.30
N PRO A 81 4.55 12.25 -0.20
CA PRO A 81 4.99 12.89 1.04
C PRO A 81 4.24 14.21 1.27
N GLY A 82 4.05 14.57 2.53
CA GLY A 82 3.51 15.88 2.90
C GLY A 82 2.03 15.91 3.26
N ALA A 83 1.39 14.74 3.44
CA ALA A 83 0.04 14.66 3.97
C ALA A 83 -0.10 15.45 5.30
N PRO A 84 -1.28 16.03 5.59
CA PRO A 84 -1.45 16.86 6.78
C PRO A 84 -1.22 16.07 8.07
N VAL A 85 -0.53 16.69 9.03
CA VAL A 85 -0.44 16.17 10.40
C VAL A 85 -1.74 16.52 11.13
N LEU A 86 -2.43 15.50 11.59
CA LEU A 86 -3.76 15.62 12.20
C LEU A 86 -3.64 15.87 13.71
N SER A 87 -4.74 16.33 14.31
CA SER A 87 -4.90 16.46 15.76
C SER A 87 -6.03 15.56 16.25
N ALA A 88 -5.94 15.08 17.49
CA ALA A 88 -6.97 14.22 18.06
C ALA A 88 -8.32 14.97 18.23
N PRO A 89 -9.48 14.30 18.03
CA PRO A 89 -9.62 12.94 17.51
C PRO A 89 -9.17 12.87 16.04
N TYR A 90 -8.35 11.87 15.72
CA TYR A 90 -7.77 11.75 14.39
C TYR A 90 -8.79 11.25 13.37
N VAL A 91 -9.10 12.10 12.40
CA VAL A 91 -9.99 11.78 11.28
C VAL A 91 -9.24 12.12 10.00
N LEU A 92 -9.10 11.15 9.09
CA LEU A 92 -8.50 11.44 7.79
C LEU A 92 -9.31 12.56 7.08
N PRO A 93 -8.63 13.48 6.37
CA PRO A 93 -9.34 14.50 5.60
C PRO A 93 -10.34 13.84 4.67
N GLN A 94 -11.55 14.36 4.58
CA GLN A 94 -12.60 13.75 3.76
C GLN A 94 -13.61 14.81 3.34
N ARG A 95 -14.40 14.56 2.30
CA ARG A 95 -15.51 15.42 1.89
C ARG A 95 -16.53 15.49 3.03
N LYS A 96 -17.34 16.55 3.05
CA LYS A 96 -18.42 16.71 4.05
C LYS A 96 -19.39 15.51 4.03
N ASP A 97 -19.67 15.01 2.83
CA ASP A 97 -20.57 13.88 2.58
C ASP A 97 -19.77 12.72 1.95
N GLU A 98 -18.61 12.39 2.53
CA GLU A 98 -17.73 11.31 2.03
C GLU A 98 -18.51 9.99 1.95
N PRO A 99 -18.67 9.39 0.74
CA PRO A 99 -19.35 8.12 0.61
C PRO A 99 -18.52 7.00 1.21
N GLY A 100 -19.18 6.01 1.81
CA GLY A 100 -18.53 4.86 2.42
C GLY A 100 -19.04 4.60 3.84
N ILE A 101 -18.72 3.43 4.37
CA ILE A 101 -19.05 3.08 5.76
C ILE A 101 -17.88 3.53 6.64
N VAL A 102 -18.17 4.24 7.73
CA VAL A 102 -17.13 4.68 8.67
C VAL A 102 -16.35 3.48 9.20
N MET A 103 -15.03 3.63 9.25
CA MET A 103 -14.11 2.66 9.85
C MET A 103 -13.25 3.36 10.91
N PHE A 104 -13.14 2.75 12.08
CA PHE A 104 -12.10 3.08 13.05
C PHE A 104 -10.99 2.04 12.94
N PHE A 105 -9.76 2.50 12.79
CA PHE A 105 -8.60 1.64 12.75
C PHE A 105 -7.66 1.99 13.91
N ARG A 106 -7.31 0.99 14.74
CA ARG A 106 -6.58 1.20 15.98
C ARG A 106 -5.58 0.10 16.28
N GLY A 107 -4.72 0.35 17.24
CA GLY A 107 -3.80 -0.66 17.76
C GLY A 107 -2.76 -0.06 18.67
N ARG A 108 -1.67 -0.81 18.85
CA ARG A 108 -0.49 -0.38 19.59
C ARG A 108 0.77 -0.59 18.75
N ILE A 109 1.79 0.21 19.06
CA ILE A 109 3.11 0.10 18.46
C ILE A 109 4.11 -0.27 19.53
N THR A 110 4.89 -1.33 19.30
CA THR A 110 5.99 -1.74 20.16
C THR A 110 7.29 -1.90 19.38
N ASN A 111 8.42 -2.03 20.07
CA ASN A 111 9.62 -2.61 19.49
C ASN A 111 9.58 -4.14 19.55
N ILE A 112 10.63 -4.79 19.02
CA ILE A 112 10.75 -6.26 19.00
C ILE A 112 10.91 -6.87 20.41
N GLU A 113 11.28 -6.06 21.41
CA GLU A 113 11.33 -6.42 22.83
C GLU A 113 9.97 -6.29 23.54
N GLY A 114 8.96 -5.75 22.86
CA GLY A 114 7.59 -5.56 23.40
C GLY A 114 7.39 -4.26 24.18
N GLU A 115 8.36 -3.35 24.16
CA GLU A 115 8.25 -2.03 24.80
C GLU A 115 7.38 -1.10 23.95
N PRO A 116 6.40 -0.39 24.54
CA PRO A 116 5.54 0.52 23.80
C PRO A 116 6.30 1.72 23.24
N LEU A 117 6.02 2.07 21.97
CA LEU A 117 6.65 3.18 21.27
C LEU A 117 5.68 4.35 21.08
N GLY A 118 5.87 5.39 21.89
CA GLY A 118 5.12 6.64 21.74
C GLY A 118 5.73 7.59 20.73
N ASN A 119 4.89 8.52 20.24
CA ASN A 119 5.25 9.56 19.29
C ASN A 119 5.72 9.05 17.90
N VAL A 120 5.45 7.78 17.58
CA VAL A 120 5.70 7.19 16.26
C VAL A 120 4.77 7.87 15.26
N GLU A 121 5.31 8.34 14.15
CA GLU A 121 4.50 8.89 13.06
C GLU A 121 3.87 7.74 12.27
N LEU A 122 2.55 7.81 12.04
CA LEU A 122 1.84 6.91 11.13
C LEU A 122 1.26 7.75 9.99
N ASP A 123 1.64 7.45 8.75
CA ASP A 123 1.17 8.10 7.53
C ASP A 123 0.22 7.15 6.79
N PHE A 124 -1.06 7.50 6.72
CA PHE A 124 -2.11 6.67 6.12
C PHE A 124 -2.54 7.21 4.77
N TRP A 125 -2.80 6.30 3.82
CA TRP A 125 -3.49 6.62 2.57
C TRP A 125 -4.31 5.43 2.06
N HIS A 126 -5.46 5.71 1.46
CA HIS A 126 -6.27 4.71 0.76
C HIS A 126 -7.19 5.36 -0.28
N ALA A 127 -7.82 4.52 -1.11
CA ALA A 127 -8.80 4.95 -2.09
C ALA A 127 -10.11 5.43 -1.46
N ASP A 128 -10.83 6.32 -2.15
CA ASP A 128 -12.21 6.65 -1.82
C ASP A 128 -13.21 5.56 -2.26
N ALA A 129 -14.51 5.79 -2.02
CA ALA A 129 -15.56 4.85 -2.37
C ALA A 129 -15.70 4.54 -3.88
N ASN A 130 -15.03 5.29 -4.76
CA ASN A 130 -14.95 5.00 -6.19
C ASN A 130 -13.67 4.25 -6.57
N GLY A 131 -12.81 3.92 -5.61
CA GLY A 131 -11.50 3.31 -5.88
C GLY A 131 -10.44 4.32 -6.31
N GLU A 132 -10.66 5.62 -6.09
CA GLU A 132 -9.77 6.68 -6.55
C GLU A 132 -8.95 7.30 -5.41
N TYR A 133 -7.68 7.60 -5.69
CA TYR A 133 -6.77 8.23 -4.73
C TYR A 133 -6.67 9.75 -4.93
N SER A 134 -6.78 10.54 -3.85
CA SER A 134 -6.55 11.98 -3.91
C SER A 134 -5.15 12.31 -4.41
N ASN A 135 -4.99 13.49 -5.02
CA ASN A 135 -3.73 13.98 -5.60
C ASN A 135 -3.15 13.12 -6.74
N ILE A 136 -3.79 11.99 -7.05
CA ILE A 136 -3.51 11.14 -8.21
C ILE A 136 -4.64 11.30 -9.23
N HIS A 137 -5.89 11.14 -8.75
CA HIS A 137 -7.09 11.26 -9.59
C HIS A 137 -7.71 12.65 -9.48
N PRO A 138 -8.21 13.21 -10.60
CA PRO A 138 -8.82 14.54 -10.63
C PRO A 138 -10.19 14.54 -9.95
N GLY A 139 -10.64 15.70 -9.46
CA GLY A 139 -11.99 15.86 -8.89
C GLY A 139 -12.13 15.43 -7.42
N ILE A 140 -11.02 15.07 -6.79
CA ILE A 140 -10.93 14.73 -5.37
C ILE A 140 -10.24 15.88 -4.62
N PRO A 141 -10.74 16.32 -3.45
CA PRO A 141 -10.04 17.32 -2.64
C PRO A 141 -8.61 16.90 -2.33
N ASP A 142 -7.70 17.87 -2.24
CA ASP A 142 -6.32 17.60 -1.81
C ASP A 142 -6.30 16.89 -0.47
N TRP A 143 -5.47 15.84 -0.38
CA TRP A 143 -5.26 15.01 0.79
C TRP A 143 -6.50 14.25 1.29
N ASN A 144 -7.58 14.16 0.51
CA ASN A 144 -8.73 13.30 0.85
C ASN A 144 -8.25 11.87 1.13
N LEU A 145 -8.58 11.36 2.30
CA LEU A 145 -8.23 10.03 2.83
C LEU A 145 -6.71 9.81 2.94
N ARG A 146 -5.97 10.90 3.18
CA ARG A 146 -4.52 10.88 3.45
C ARG A 146 -4.19 11.71 4.69
N GLY A 147 -3.41 11.17 5.62
CA GLY A 147 -3.09 11.93 6.82
C GLY A 147 -2.08 11.27 7.74
N ARG A 148 -1.38 12.10 8.50
CA ARG A 148 -0.37 11.68 9.46
C ARG A 148 -0.84 11.88 10.88
N ILE A 149 -0.68 10.87 11.71
CA ILE A 149 -0.96 10.94 13.15
C ILE A 149 0.31 10.58 13.94
N ARG A 150 0.25 10.71 15.26
CA ARG A 150 1.30 10.22 16.15
C ARG A 150 0.70 9.27 17.18
N SER A 151 1.41 8.18 17.49
CA SER A 151 1.02 7.30 18.58
C SER A 151 1.11 8.02 19.93
N GLU A 152 0.22 7.65 20.84
CA GLU A 152 0.22 8.10 22.22
C GLU A 152 1.43 7.57 22.99
N LYS A 153 1.67 8.10 24.19
CA LYS A 153 2.84 7.70 25.00
C LYS A 153 2.93 6.20 25.29
N ASP A 154 1.79 5.51 25.34
CA ASP A 154 1.71 4.06 25.56
C ASP A 154 1.74 3.24 24.25
N GLY A 155 2.05 3.89 23.14
CA GLY A 155 2.11 3.32 21.80
C GLY A 155 0.73 3.13 21.15
N SER A 156 -0.37 3.47 21.81
CA SER A 156 -1.70 3.34 21.21
C SER A 156 -1.93 4.36 20.10
N TYR A 157 -2.74 4.00 19.12
CA TYR A 157 -3.21 4.90 18.07
C TYR A 157 -4.64 4.54 17.67
N GLU A 158 -5.40 5.52 17.19
CA GLU A 158 -6.70 5.31 16.56
C GLU A 158 -6.90 6.38 15.47
N VAL A 159 -7.32 5.97 14.28
CA VAL A 159 -7.70 6.87 13.19
C VAL A 159 -9.10 6.51 12.70
N ARG A 160 -9.92 7.53 12.46
CA ARG A 160 -11.23 7.39 11.80
C ARG A 160 -11.10 7.69 10.33
N THR A 161 -11.69 6.84 9.50
CA THR A 161 -11.80 7.01 8.05
C THR A 161 -13.07 6.29 7.53
N ILE A 162 -13.12 5.94 6.25
CA ILE A 162 -14.07 5.03 5.62
C ILE A 162 -13.40 3.68 5.30
N LEU A 163 -14.17 2.60 5.24
CA LEU A 163 -13.71 1.32 4.69
C LEU A 163 -13.52 1.47 3.17
N PRO A 164 -12.28 1.38 2.64
CA PRO A 164 -12.07 1.48 1.20
C PRO A 164 -12.65 0.24 0.48
N PRO A 165 -13.15 0.39 -0.76
CA PRO A 165 -13.53 -0.74 -1.60
C PRO A 165 -12.29 -1.37 -2.27
N PRO A 166 -12.44 -2.56 -2.87
CA PRO A 166 -11.53 -3.00 -3.93
C PRO A 166 -11.52 -1.98 -5.08
N TYR A 167 -10.39 -1.84 -5.76
CA TYR A 167 -10.28 -0.90 -6.88
C TYR A 167 -9.57 -1.53 -8.08
N GLU A 168 -9.83 -0.99 -9.27
CA GLU A 168 -9.17 -1.39 -10.50
C GLU A 168 -8.00 -0.46 -10.83
N ILE A 169 -6.89 -1.03 -11.31
CA ILE A 169 -5.84 -0.21 -11.93
C ILE A 169 -6.36 0.42 -13.24
N PRO A 170 -5.72 1.51 -13.74
CA PRO A 170 -6.08 2.10 -15.03
C PRO A 170 -6.06 1.09 -16.19
N LYS A 171 -7.19 0.93 -16.87
CA LYS A 171 -7.36 -0.04 -17.97
C LYS A 171 -6.81 0.43 -19.31
N ASN A 172 -6.87 1.74 -19.55
CA ASN A 172 -6.59 2.32 -20.86
C ASN A 172 -5.10 2.61 -21.10
N GLY A 173 -4.31 2.65 -20.03
CA GLY A 173 -2.88 2.89 -20.08
C GLY A 173 -2.07 1.64 -20.49
N PRO A 174 -0.75 1.79 -20.65
CA PRO A 174 0.14 0.69 -21.00
C PRO A 174 -0.02 -0.54 -20.11
N THR A 175 -0.02 -0.37 -18.78
CA THR A 175 -0.15 -1.47 -17.83
C THR A 175 -1.48 -2.19 -17.99
N GLY A 176 -2.58 -1.44 -18.14
CA GLY A 176 -3.90 -2.00 -18.40
C GLY A 176 -3.96 -2.82 -19.69
N ARG A 177 -3.33 -2.36 -20.77
CA ARG A 177 -3.24 -3.13 -22.03
C ARG A 177 -2.45 -4.44 -21.86
N LEU A 178 -1.38 -4.42 -21.07
CA LEU A 178 -0.59 -5.63 -20.78
C LEU A 178 -1.40 -6.62 -19.92
N VAL A 179 -2.06 -6.14 -18.87
CA VAL A 179 -2.96 -6.95 -18.02
C VAL A 179 -4.08 -7.58 -18.84
N ASN A 180 -4.68 -6.82 -19.76
CA ASN A 180 -5.66 -7.35 -20.71
C ASN A 180 -5.10 -8.47 -21.59
N ALA A 181 -3.91 -8.26 -22.16
CA ALA A 181 -3.26 -9.23 -23.04
C ALA A 181 -2.90 -10.53 -22.30
N LEU A 182 -2.67 -10.45 -20.99
CA LEU A 182 -2.45 -11.60 -20.11
C LEU A 182 -3.76 -12.29 -19.66
N GLY A 183 -4.93 -11.71 -19.97
CA GLY A 183 -6.23 -12.23 -19.55
C GLY A 183 -6.48 -12.15 -18.04
N ARG A 184 -5.85 -11.19 -17.35
CA ARG A 184 -5.99 -10.98 -15.90
C ARG A 184 -7.07 -9.93 -15.59
N HIS A 185 -7.67 -9.98 -14.41
CA HIS A 185 -8.52 -8.89 -13.92
C HIS A 185 -7.69 -7.69 -13.47
N TYR A 186 -8.34 -6.54 -13.28
CA TYR A 186 -7.68 -5.27 -12.92
C TYR A 186 -7.68 -4.97 -11.43
N PHE A 187 -8.38 -5.79 -10.65
CA PHE A 187 -8.67 -5.51 -9.25
C PHE A 187 -7.50 -5.78 -8.31
N ARG A 188 -7.33 -4.85 -7.37
CA ARG A 188 -6.71 -5.08 -6.07
C ARG A 188 -7.80 -5.15 -4.99
N PRO A 189 -7.66 -6.01 -3.97
CA PRO A 189 -8.62 -6.09 -2.86
C PRO A 189 -8.66 -4.77 -2.09
N ALA A 190 -9.71 -4.57 -1.29
CA ALA A 190 -9.78 -3.44 -0.36
C ALA A 190 -8.57 -3.44 0.59
N HIS A 191 -7.88 -2.31 0.69
CA HIS A 191 -6.74 -2.16 1.58
C HIS A 191 -6.53 -0.72 2.03
N MET A 192 -5.82 -0.58 3.15
CA MET A 192 -5.32 0.69 3.66
C MET A 192 -3.81 0.63 3.80
N HIS A 193 -3.11 1.59 3.21
CA HIS A 193 -1.68 1.70 3.39
C HIS A 193 -1.35 2.46 4.66
N VAL A 194 -0.17 2.14 5.21
CA VAL A 194 0.40 2.85 6.33
C VAL A 194 1.92 2.85 6.23
N MET A 195 2.54 3.98 6.55
CA MET A 195 3.97 4.09 6.74
C MET A 195 4.27 4.57 8.15
N LEU A 196 5.13 3.85 8.87
CA LEU A 196 5.52 4.17 10.23
C LEU A 196 6.96 4.69 10.25
N ARG A 197 7.18 5.80 10.96
CA ARG A 197 8.50 6.39 11.16
C ARG A 197 8.75 6.72 12.62
N GLN A 198 9.91 6.30 13.12
CA GLN A 198 10.36 6.61 14.47
C GLN A 198 11.89 6.74 14.49
N PRO A 199 12.46 7.82 15.05
CA PRO A 199 13.90 7.94 15.20
C PRO A 199 14.51 6.73 15.92
N GLY A 200 15.55 6.14 15.33
CA GLY A 200 16.21 4.94 15.85
C GLY A 200 15.62 3.61 15.39
N TYR A 201 14.57 3.63 14.56
CA TYR A 201 13.93 2.43 14.00
C TYR A 201 13.98 2.46 12.47
N GLU A 202 13.94 1.28 11.85
CA GLU A 202 13.72 1.14 10.42
C GLU A 202 12.31 1.63 10.09
N ASP A 203 12.16 2.40 9.01
CA ASP A 203 10.84 2.76 8.49
C ASP A 203 10.09 1.47 8.13
N LEU A 204 8.78 1.44 8.40
CA LEU A 204 7.92 0.31 8.04
C LEU A 204 6.85 0.80 7.07
N ILE A 205 6.90 0.30 5.84
CA ILE A 205 5.85 0.48 4.85
C ILE A 205 5.01 -0.78 4.85
N SER A 206 3.69 -0.63 4.99
CA SER A 206 2.78 -1.77 5.02
C SER A 206 1.43 -1.40 4.43
N GLN A 207 0.60 -2.42 4.25
CA GLN A 207 -0.78 -2.28 3.83
C GLN A 207 -1.60 -3.40 4.46
N LEU A 208 -2.81 -3.07 4.89
CA LEU A 208 -3.70 -4.01 5.58
C LEU A 208 -4.92 -4.29 4.72
N TYR A 209 -5.25 -5.57 4.63
CA TYR A 209 -6.39 -6.12 3.89
C TYR A 209 -7.47 -6.58 4.86
N PHE A 210 -8.70 -6.79 4.38
CA PHE A 210 -9.85 -7.07 5.26
C PHE A 210 -10.44 -8.46 5.01
N GLU A 211 -10.46 -9.31 6.03
CA GLU A 211 -10.93 -10.70 5.97
C GLU A 211 -12.26 -10.87 5.21
N GLY A 212 -12.32 -11.81 4.27
CA GLY A 212 -13.52 -12.10 3.47
C GLY A 212 -13.83 -11.09 2.37
N GLY A 213 -12.98 -10.08 2.16
CA GLY A 213 -13.09 -9.12 1.07
C GLY A 213 -12.84 -9.73 -0.32
N GLU A 214 -13.44 -9.12 -1.34
CA GLU A 214 -13.22 -9.52 -2.73
C GLU A 214 -11.75 -9.34 -3.13
N TYR A 215 -11.28 -10.23 -3.99
CA TYR A 215 -9.93 -10.27 -4.57
C TYR A 215 -8.76 -10.56 -3.61
N ILE A 216 -9.02 -10.95 -2.37
CA ILE A 216 -7.96 -11.34 -1.41
C ILE A 216 -7.12 -12.50 -1.94
N ASP A 217 -7.77 -13.52 -2.51
CA ASP A 217 -7.10 -14.74 -2.96
C ASP A 217 -6.45 -14.61 -4.34
N ASN A 218 -6.64 -13.48 -5.03
CA ASN A 218 -6.14 -13.27 -6.39
C ASN A 218 -5.75 -11.82 -6.69
N ASP A 219 -5.25 -11.07 -5.71
CA ASP A 219 -4.77 -9.69 -5.92
C ASP A 219 -3.87 -9.56 -7.16
N LEU A 220 -4.20 -8.61 -8.04
CA LEU A 220 -3.43 -8.37 -9.26
C LEU A 220 -1.95 -8.08 -8.96
N ALA A 221 -1.66 -7.38 -7.85
CA ALA A 221 -0.29 -7.06 -7.43
C ALA A 221 0.39 -8.20 -6.66
N SER A 222 -0.32 -9.31 -6.41
CA SER A 222 0.18 -10.44 -5.60
C SER A 222 0.73 -10.01 -4.23
N ALA A 223 0.14 -8.98 -3.63
CA ALA A 223 0.70 -8.30 -2.46
C ALA A 223 -0.01 -8.64 -1.14
N VAL A 224 -1.04 -9.49 -1.17
CA VAL A 224 -1.73 -10.00 0.01
C VAL A 224 -0.88 -11.05 0.72
N ARG A 225 -0.75 -10.92 2.05
CA ARG A 225 -0.09 -11.90 2.93
C ARG A 225 -1.00 -12.15 4.14
N ASP A 226 -1.03 -13.38 4.64
CA ASP A 226 -1.95 -13.78 5.73
C ASP A 226 -1.82 -12.90 6.98
N ASN A 227 -0.60 -12.53 7.34
CA ASN A 227 -0.31 -11.67 8.49
C ASN A 227 -0.64 -10.18 8.27
N LEU A 228 -1.07 -9.81 7.07
CA LEU A 228 -1.55 -8.46 6.72
C LEU A 228 -3.08 -8.44 6.47
N ILE A 229 -3.77 -9.57 6.64
CA ILE A 229 -5.23 -9.64 6.60
C ILE A 229 -5.77 -9.44 8.02
N ILE A 230 -6.59 -8.41 8.22
CA ILE A 230 -7.21 -8.10 9.50
C ILE A 230 -8.70 -8.37 9.47
N LYS A 231 -9.23 -8.80 10.62
CA LYS A 231 -10.66 -8.94 10.82
C LYS A 231 -11.30 -7.60 11.15
N LEU A 232 -12.41 -7.30 10.48
CA LEU A 232 -13.25 -6.16 10.84
C LEU A 232 -14.42 -6.60 11.72
N THR A 233 -14.70 -5.82 12.76
CA THR A 233 -15.90 -5.95 13.58
C THR A 233 -16.96 -4.97 13.11
N HIS A 234 -18.12 -5.47 12.71
CA HIS A 234 -19.26 -4.64 12.32
C HIS A 234 -20.09 -4.24 13.55
N HIS A 235 -20.29 -2.94 13.75
CA HIS A 235 -21.08 -2.38 14.85
C HIS A 235 -22.37 -1.75 14.34
N GLU A 236 -23.49 -2.44 14.55
CA GLU A 236 -24.84 -2.00 14.16
C GLU A 236 -25.74 -1.64 15.36
N GLY A 237 -25.28 -1.89 16.58
CA GLY A 237 -26.04 -1.60 17.80
C GLY A 237 -26.12 -0.10 18.09
N ALA A 238 -27.33 0.41 18.34
CA ALA A 238 -27.57 1.85 18.57
C ALA A 238 -26.66 2.47 19.67
N LYS A 239 -26.36 1.73 20.74
CA LYS A 239 -25.48 2.19 21.82
C LYS A 239 -24.03 2.38 21.37
N ASP A 240 -23.51 1.49 20.53
CA ASP A 240 -22.14 1.58 20.02
C ASP A 240 -22.01 2.73 19.04
N ILE A 241 -23.01 2.89 18.16
CA ILE A 241 -23.13 3.97 17.19
C ILE A 241 -23.16 5.33 17.91
N GLU A 242 -24.04 5.49 18.92
CA GLU A 242 -24.14 6.72 19.72
C GLU A 242 -22.84 7.02 20.47
N LYS A 243 -22.20 6.00 21.06
CA LYS A 243 -20.91 6.15 21.77
C LYS A 243 -19.79 6.68 20.87
N ARG A 244 -19.79 6.32 19.59
CA ARG A 244 -18.85 6.84 18.58
C ARG A 244 -19.30 8.17 17.96
N GLY A 245 -20.44 8.73 18.39
CA GLY A 245 -21.00 9.97 17.85
C GLY A 245 -21.45 9.84 16.39
N LEU A 246 -21.84 8.63 15.98
CA LEU A 246 -22.33 8.33 14.63
C LEU A 246 -23.86 8.19 14.62
N ASN A 247 -24.43 8.12 13.42
CA ASN A 247 -25.86 7.91 13.17
C ASN A 247 -26.13 6.70 12.26
N ALA A 248 -25.09 5.91 11.95
CA ALA A 248 -25.12 4.75 11.08
C ALA A 248 -24.12 3.69 11.57
N PRO A 249 -24.26 2.42 11.17
CA PRO A 249 -23.29 1.37 11.46
C PRO A 249 -21.87 1.73 10.99
N PHE A 250 -20.88 1.12 11.65
CA PHE A 250 -19.47 1.33 11.36
C PHE A 250 -18.67 0.04 11.51
N TYR A 251 -17.45 0.04 10.98
CA TYR A 251 -16.48 -1.03 11.17
C TYR A 251 -15.38 -0.62 12.14
N GLU A 252 -14.85 -1.58 12.88
CA GLU A 252 -13.64 -1.42 13.66
C GLU A 252 -12.61 -2.48 13.26
N GLY A 253 -11.41 -2.03 12.91
CA GLY A 253 -10.24 -2.88 12.64
C GLY A 253 -9.15 -2.64 13.67
N GLN A 254 -8.43 -3.71 14.02
CA GLN A 254 -7.30 -3.63 14.94
C GLN A 254 -6.05 -4.28 14.34
N TYR A 255 -4.90 -3.61 14.47
CA TYR A 255 -3.60 -4.19 14.14
C TYR A 255 -2.49 -3.59 15.00
N ASP A 256 -1.66 -4.43 15.60
CA ASP A 256 -0.53 -3.98 16.40
C ASP A 256 0.74 -4.03 15.55
N PHE A 257 1.49 -2.92 15.51
CA PHE A 257 2.73 -2.82 14.76
C PHE A 257 3.94 -3.07 15.67
N VAL A 258 4.94 -3.76 15.13
CA VAL A 258 6.21 -4.01 15.79
C VAL A 258 7.32 -3.43 14.93
N LEU A 259 8.00 -2.39 15.43
CA LEU A 259 9.10 -1.74 14.73
C LEU A 259 10.44 -2.37 15.09
N ARG A 260 11.29 -2.51 14.08
CA ARG A 260 12.66 -3.00 14.22
C ARG A 260 13.61 -1.83 14.47
N PRO A 261 14.49 -1.88 15.49
CA PRO A 261 15.54 -0.88 15.66
C PRO A 261 16.48 -0.84 14.45
N LEU A 262 17.02 0.34 14.11
CA LEU A 262 18.09 0.44 13.12
C LEU A 262 19.27 -0.42 13.56
N GLN A 263 19.80 -1.28 12.68
CA GLN A 263 21.04 -1.98 12.97
C GLN A 263 22.17 -0.94 13.19
N ALA A 264 22.92 -1.09 14.29
CA ALA A 264 24.15 -0.34 14.45
C ALA A 264 25.12 -0.75 13.34
N GLY A 265 25.43 0.19 12.44
CA GLY A 265 26.39 0.00 11.35
C GLY A 265 27.84 -0.09 11.81
#